data_AF-A0A3A9EQN5-F1
#
_entry.id   AF-A0A3A9EQN5-F1
#
_cell.length_a   1.000
_cell.length_b   1.000
_cell.length_c   1.000
_cell.angle_alpha   90.00
_cell.angle_beta   90.00
_cell.angle_gamma   90.00
#
_symmetry.space_group_name_H-M   'P 1'
#
loop_
_entity.id
_entity.type
_entity.pdbx_description
1 polymer ?
#
loop_
_entity_poly.entity_id
_entity_poly.type
_entity_poly.pdbx_seq_one_letter_code
_entity_poly.pdbx_strand_id
1 'polypeptide(L)'
;MNYKGNQHLKWEDRLSLERMLKIKTPKPKIAEALGVCLKTVYNEIARGMCEQLTSELEPVQRYCADVAERKYQEHLRAKGPDIKLGKDFAFVEYIEEQIIEKRRSPGAALAQIAIAGSRRTGTDRNGRGPQRGTP
;
A
#
# COMPACT_ATOMS: atom_id res chain seq x y z
N MET A 1 0.16 5.09 -27.98
CA MET A 1 -0.41 4.06 -27.08
C MET A 1 -0.78 4.71 -25.76
N ASN A 2 -2.03 4.58 -25.33
CA ASN A 2 -2.53 5.18 -24.09
C ASN A 2 -2.42 4.12 -22.99
N TYR A 3 -1.29 4.09 -22.28
CA TYR A 3 -1.02 3.09 -21.25
C TYR A 3 -1.92 3.35 -20.05
N LYS A 4 -3.05 2.65 -19.98
CA LYS A 4 -4.02 2.74 -18.91
C LYS A 4 -3.55 1.85 -17.75
N GLY A 5 -3.02 2.46 -16.70
CA GLY A 5 -2.70 1.76 -15.45
C GLY A 5 -1.88 2.62 -14.50
N ASN A 6 -2.31 2.67 -13.24
CA ASN A 6 -1.55 3.23 -12.12
C ASN A 6 -0.62 2.15 -11.50
N GLN A 7 -0.13 1.22 -12.31
CA GLN A 7 0.66 0.10 -11.81
C GLN A 7 2.10 0.56 -11.54
N HIS A 8 2.63 0.15 -10.40
CA HIS A 8 4.04 0.32 -10.07
C HIS A 8 4.86 -0.75 -10.80
N LEU A 9 6.06 -0.36 -11.27
CA LEU A 9 7.03 -1.32 -11.78
C LEU A 9 7.36 -2.33 -10.69
N LYS A 10 7.34 -3.62 -11.05
CA LYS A 10 7.81 -4.70 -10.21
C LYS A 10 9.33 -4.77 -10.24
N TRP A 11 9.90 -5.54 -9.32
CA TRP A 11 11.34 -5.79 -9.28
C TRP A 11 11.87 -6.37 -10.61
N GLU A 12 11.14 -7.32 -11.18
CA GLU A 12 11.46 -7.94 -12.48
C GLU A 12 11.49 -6.93 -13.63
N ASP A 13 10.58 -5.96 -13.62
CA ASP A 13 10.53 -4.89 -14.62
C ASP A 13 11.75 -3.98 -14.51
N ARG A 14 12.20 -3.68 -13.28
CA ARG A 14 13.42 -2.88 -13.03
C ARG A 14 14.67 -3.59 -13.54
N LEU A 15 14.80 -4.89 -13.28
CA LEU A 15 15.89 -5.72 -13.80
C LEU A 15 15.88 -5.75 -15.34
N SER A 16 14.69 -5.90 -15.93
CA SER A 16 14.51 -5.88 -17.38
C SER A 16 14.89 -4.52 -17.97
N LEU A 17 14.50 -3.43 -17.33
CA LEU A 17 14.88 -2.06 -17.69
C LEU A 17 16.40 -1.87 -17.62
N GLU A 18 17.06 -2.34 -16.57
CA GLU A 18 18.51 -2.28 -16.43
C GLU A 18 19.22 -3.03 -17.57
N ARG A 19 18.76 -4.24 -17.89
CA ARG A 19 19.30 -5.03 -18.99
C ARG A 19 19.13 -4.33 -20.34
N MET A 20 17.95 -3.78 -20.60
CA MET A 20 17.64 -3.04 -21.83
C MET A 20 18.48 -1.77 -21.98
N LEU A 21 18.75 -1.06 -20.88
CA LEU A 21 19.64 0.10 -20.88
C LEU A 21 21.11 -0.29 -21.15
N LYS A 22 21.58 -1.41 -20.60
CA LYS A 22 22.94 -1.93 -20.88
C LYS A 22 23.15 -2.23 -22.37
N ILE A 23 22.14 -2.77 -23.05
CA ILE A 23 22.18 -2.99 -24.50
C ILE A 23 21.79 -1.75 -25.33
N LYS A 24 21.68 -0.57 -24.69
CA LYS A 24 21.36 0.73 -25.32
C LYS A 24 20.04 0.74 -26.10
N THR A 25 19.04 -0.01 -25.64
CA THR A 25 17.70 -0.01 -26.26
C THR A 25 17.06 1.39 -26.13
N PRO A 26 16.42 1.91 -27.18
CA PRO A 26 15.76 3.20 -27.12
C PRO A 26 14.58 3.16 -26.14
N LYS A 27 14.45 4.21 -25.32
CA LYS A 27 13.46 4.32 -24.23
C LYS A 27 12.00 4.07 -24.67
N PRO A 28 11.55 4.49 -25.88
CA PRO A 28 10.23 4.13 -26.39
C PRO A 28 10.00 2.62 -26.55
N LYS A 29 11.00 1.86 -27.01
CA LYS A 29 10.91 0.39 -27.11
C LYS A 29 10.91 -0.28 -25.74
N ILE A 30 11.64 0.29 -24.77
CA ILE A 30 11.60 -0.17 -23.37
C ILE A 30 10.19 0.01 -22.80
N ALA A 31 9.56 1.16 -23.06
CA ALA A 31 8.21 1.46 -22.61
C ALA A 31 7.19 0.48 -23.21
N GLU A 32 7.31 0.18 -24.50
CA GLU A 32 6.48 -0.81 -25.19
C GLU A 32 6.67 -2.23 -24.61
N ALA A 33 7.92 -2.65 -24.42
CA ALA A 33 8.25 -3.97 -23.87
C ALA A 33 7.74 -4.18 -22.43
N LEU A 34 7.78 -3.13 -21.60
CA LEU A 34 7.27 -3.16 -20.23
C LEU A 34 5.76 -2.85 -20.13
N GLY A 35 5.11 -2.46 -21.23
CA GLY A 35 3.70 -2.09 -21.23
C GLY A 35 3.39 -0.83 -20.42
N VAL A 36 4.35 0.09 -20.26
CA VAL A 36 4.20 1.33 -19.47
C VAL A 36 4.35 2.59 -20.33
N CYS A 37 3.90 3.72 -19.82
CA CYS A 37 4.11 4.98 -20.52
C CYS A 37 5.60 5.39 -20.52
N LEU A 38 6.00 6.11 -21.57
CA LEU A 38 7.37 6.60 -21.71
C LEU A 38 7.82 7.41 -20.48
N LYS A 39 6.91 8.21 -19.91
CA LYS A 39 7.19 9.01 -18.72
C LYS A 39 7.53 8.15 -17.49
N THR A 40 6.88 6.99 -17.32
CA THR A 40 7.22 6.03 -16.26
C THR A 40 8.66 5.54 -16.40
N VAL A 41 9.11 5.24 -17.62
CA VAL A 41 10.51 4.83 -17.87
C VAL A 41 11.49 5.94 -17.48
N TYR A 42 11.24 7.18 -17.89
CA TYR A 42 12.11 8.32 -17.51
C TYR A 42 12.15 8.55 -16.00
N ASN A 43 10.99 8.50 -15.34
CA ASN A 43 10.89 8.68 -13.89
C ASN A 43 11.62 7.56 -13.14
N GLU A 44 11.53 6.32 -13.62
CA GLU A 44 12.25 5.19 -13.05
C GLU A 44 13.76 5.35 -13.23
N ILE A 45 14.22 5.74 -14.43
CA ILE A 45 15.64 6.02 -14.69
C ILE A 45 16.15 7.10 -13.73
N ALA A 46 15.43 8.20 -13.58
CA ALA A 46 15.79 9.27 -12.66
C ALA A 46 15.84 8.80 -11.20
N ARG A 47 14.95 7.88 -10.79
CA ARG A 47 14.96 7.26 -9.46
C ARG A 47 16.22 6.42 -9.25
N GLY A 48 16.55 5.53 -10.19
CA GLY A 48 17.65 4.58 -10.08
C GLY A 48 19.03 5.09 -10.53
N MET A 49 19.14 6.35 -10.93
CA MET A 49 20.39 6.95 -11.37
C MET A 49 21.39 7.03 -10.20
N CYS A 50 22.58 6.44 -10.35
CA CYS A 50 23.63 6.46 -9.35
C CYS A 50 25.04 6.51 -9.97
N GLU A 51 25.99 7.03 -9.19
CA GLU A 51 27.42 6.96 -9.52
C GLU A 51 27.96 5.58 -9.13
N GLN A 52 28.59 4.92 -10.09
CA GLN A 52 29.29 3.65 -9.90
C GLN A 52 30.74 3.82 -10.36
N LEU A 53 31.67 3.22 -9.63
CA LEU A 53 33.08 3.18 -10.05
C LEU A 53 33.29 2.06 -11.06
N THR A 54 34.03 2.36 -12.13
CA THR A 54 34.54 1.34 -13.04
C THR A 54 35.73 0.62 -12.42
N SER A 55 36.20 -0.45 -13.06
CA SER A 55 37.44 -1.15 -12.65
C SER A 55 38.66 -0.22 -12.65
N GLU A 56 38.62 0.85 -13.43
CA GLU A 56 39.65 1.88 -13.53
C GLU A 56 39.46 3.01 -12.50
N LEU A 57 38.54 2.83 -11.54
CA LEU A 57 38.16 3.82 -10.51
C LEU A 57 37.59 5.13 -11.07
N GLU A 58 37.08 5.10 -12.29
CA GLU A 58 36.41 6.27 -12.87
C GLU A 58 34.93 6.28 -12.47
N PRO A 59 34.40 7.42 -11.97
CA PRO A 59 32.99 7.53 -11.62
C PRO A 59 32.13 7.63 -12.88
N VAL A 60 31.20 6.70 -13.04
CA VAL A 60 30.26 6.64 -14.15
C VAL A 60 28.83 6.64 -13.65
N GLN A 61 28.01 7.52 -14.24
CA GLN A 61 26.58 7.56 -14.01
C GLN A 61 25.90 6.36 -14.69
N ARG A 62 25.42 5.39 -13.89
CA ARG A 62 24.68 4.21 -14.38
C ARG A 62 23.38 3.98 -13.62
N TYR A 63 22.32 3.60 -14.35
CA TYR A 63 21.08 3.13 -13.73
C TYR A 63 21.33 1.81 -12.98
N CYS A 64 20.85 1.73 -11.74
CA CYS A 64 20.90 0.53 -10.91
C CYS A 64 19.51 0.19 -10.37
N ALA A 65 19.03 -1.03 -10.65
CA ALA A 65 17.73 -1.48 -10.17
C ALA A 65 17.66 -1.48 -8.64
N ASP A 66 18.70 -1.95 -7.94
CA ASP A 66 18.73 -2.02 -6.47
C ASP A 66 18.55 -0.64 -5.82
N VAL A 67 19.23 0.38 -6.36
CA VAL A 67 19.09 1.76 -5.87
C VAL A 67 17.69 2.29 -6.10
N ALA A 68 17.08 1.95 -7.25
CA ALA A 68 15.72 2.36 -7.57
C ALA A 68 14.69 1.72 -6.63
N GLU A 69 14.83 0.42 -6.36
CA GLU A 69 13.98 -0.33 -5.42
C GLU A 69 14.13 0.19 -4.00
N ARG A 70 15.37 0.40 -3.54
CA ARG A 70 15.62 0.96 -2.20
C ARG A 70 14.92 2.31 -2.02
N LYS A 71 15.09 3.24 -2.96
CA LYS A 71 14.40 4.55 -2.91
C LYS A 71 12.89 4.39 -2.95
N TYR A 72 12.36 3.46 -3.76
CA TYR A 72 10.93 3.18 -3.80
C TYR A 72 10.40 2.71 -2.44
N GLN A 73 11.10 1.77 -1.78
CA GLN A 73 10.74 1.27 -0.46
C GLN A 73 10.88 2.34 0.63
N GLU A 74 11.92 3.16 0.59
CA GLU A 74 12.09 4.32 1.49
C GLU A 74 10.92 5.29 1.36
N HIS A 75 10.51 5.62 0.12
CA HIS A 75 9.35 6.47 -0.12
C HIS A 75 8.03 5.82 0.32
N LEU A 76 7.89 4.50 0.19
CA LEU A 76 6.74 3.77 0.72
C LEU A 76 6.68 3.85 2.25
N ARG A 77 7.82 3.70 2.94
CA ARG A 77 7.91 3.79 4.41
C ARG A 77 7.73 5.21 4.93
N ALA A 78 8.10 6.21 4.13
CA ALA A 78 7.87 7.61 4.45
C ALA A 78 6.38 8.02 4.31
N LYS A 79 5.54 7.18 3.70
CA LYS A 79 4.09 7.36 3.81
C LYS A 79 3.74 7.24 5.29
N GLY A 80 3.03 8.25 5.80
CA GLY A 80 2.65 8.30 7.20
C GLY A 80 1.88 7.06 7.65
N PRO A 81 1.63 6.93 8.97
CA PRO A 81 0.96 5.76 9.53
C PRO A 81 -0.34 5.44 8.77
N ASP A 82 -0.63 4.15 8.63
CA ASP A 82 -1.90 3.69 8.08
C ASP A 82 -3.08 4.37 8.80
N ILE A 83 -4.21 4.49 8.09
CA ILE A 83 -5.38 5.18 8.60
C ILE A 83 -5.76 4.62 9.99
N LYS A 84 -6.06 5.51 10.94
CA LYS A 84 -6.33 5.17 12.35
C LYS A 84 -7.51 4.20 12.57
N LEU A 85 -8.27 3.90 11.52
CA LEU A 85 -9.33 2.91 11.49
C LEU A 85 -8.79 1.46 11.59
N GLY A 86 -7.53 1.23 11.24
CA GLY A 86 -6.90 -0.10 11.32
C GLY A 86 -7.58 -1.13 10.40
N LYS A 87 -7.63 -2.40 10.85
CA LYS A 87 -8.26 -3.55 10.16
C LYS A 87 -9.65 -3.90 10.71
N ASP A 88 -10.35 -2.96 11.33
CA ASP A 88 -11.69 -3.24 11.88
C ASP A 88 -12.76 -3.12 10.78
N PHE A 89 -12.67 -4.02 9.79
CA PHE A 89 -13.58 -4.05 8.64
C PHE A 89 -15.04 -4.22 9.08
N ALA A 90 -15.29 -4.99 10.14
CA ALA A 90 -16.63 -5.21 10.68
C ALA A 90 -17.25 -3.91 11.24
N PHE A 91 -16.46 -3.06 11.91
CA PHE A 91 -16.93 -1.75 12.37
C PHE A 91 -17.21 -0.79 11.22
N VAL A 92 -16.36 -0.80 10.19
CA VAL A 92 -16.53 0.04 8.99
C VAL A 92 -17.80 -0.35 8.24
N GLU A 93 -17.98 -1.63 7.93
CA GLU A 93 -19.17 -2.15 7.22
C GLU A 93 -20.46 -1.81 7.98
N TYR A 94 -20.47 -1.98 9.30
CA TYR A 94 -21.63 -1.64 10.12
C TYR A 94 -21.94 -0.14 10.07
N ILE A 95 -20.93 0.73 10.16
CA ILE A 95 -21.13 2.20 10.08
C ILE A 95 -21.60 2.60 8.68
N GLU A 96 -21.01 2.03 7.63
CA GLU A 96 -21.43 2.27 6.25
C GLU A 96 -22.90 1.88 6.04
N GLU A 97 -23.34 0.71 6.53
CA GLU A 97 -24.74 0.28 6.48
C GLU A 97 -25.66 1.25 7.24
N GLN A 98 -25.28 1.70 8.44
CA GLN A 98 -26.13 2.61 9.22
C GLN A 98 -26.28 3.99 8.55
N ILE A 99 -25.23 4.48 7.89
CA ILE A 99 -25.24 5.80 7.26
C ILE A 99 -25.87 5.76 5.87
N ILE A 100 -25.50 4.79 5.03
CA ILE A 100 -25.92 4.70 3.64
C ILE A 100 -27.34 4.14 3.54
N GLU A 101 -27.59 2.95 4.11
CA GLU A 101 -28.86 2.24 3.95
C GLU A 101 -29.92 2.80 4.89
N LYS A 102 -29.57 2.96 6.18
CA LYS A 102 -30.52 3.44 7.20
C LYS A 102 -30.59 4.95 7.28
N ARG A 103 -29.88 5.67 6.40
CA ARG A 103 -29.87 7.14 6.25
C ARG A 103 -29.66 7.88 7.58
N ARG A 104 -28.92 7.27 8.52
CA ARG A 104 -28.66 7.90 9.82
C ARG A 104 -27.54 8.91 9.68
N SER A 105 -27.61 9.97 10.48
CA SER A 105 -26.46 10.86 10.64
C SER A 105 -25.31 10.10 11.30
N PRO A 106 -24.04 10.48 11.04
CA PRO A 106 -22.88 9.84 11.68
C PRO A 106 -23.00 9.79 13.21
N GLY A 107 -23.54 10.85 13.84
CA GLY A 107 -23.80 10.89 15.28
C GLY A 107 -24.83 9.86 15.75
N ALA A 108 -25.92 9.66 14.99
CA ALA A 108 -26.93 8.66 15.32
C ALA A 108 -26.42 7.22 15.13
N ALA A 109 -25.56 6.98 14.13
CA ALA A 109 -24.89 5.69 13.95
C ALA A 109 -24.00 5.35 15.17
N LEU A 110 -23.21 6.30 15.66
CA LEU A 110 -22.37 6.13 16.86
C LEU A 110 -23.20 5.93 18.13
N ALA A 111 -24.29 6.68 18.31
CA ALA A 111 -25.18 6.50 19.45
C ALA A 111 -25.80 5.10 19.48
N GLN A 112 -26.18 4.56 18.32
CA GLN A 112 -26.67 3.19 18.20
C GLN A 112 -25.61 2.15 18.61
N ILE A 113 -24.35 2.37 18.23
CA ILE A 113 -23.23 1.50 18.61
C ILE A 113 -23.01 1.53 20.11
N ALA A 114 -23.03 2.71 20.73
CA ALA A 114 -22.91 2.84 22.19
C ALA A 114 -24.03 2.09 22.93
N ILE A 115 -25.27 2.18 22.42
CA ILE A 115 -26.43 1.45 22.97
C ILE A 115 -26.29 -0.07 22.75
N ALA A 116 -25.85 -0.51 21.57
CA ALA A 116 -25.70 -1.92 21.22
C ALA A 116 -24.53 -2.59 21.95
N GLY A 117 -23.40 -1.88 22.10
CA GLY A 117 -22.22 -2.33 22.84
C GLY A 117 -22.49 -2.43 24.34
N SER A 118 -23.25 -1.49 24.92
CA SER A 118 -23.66 -1.53 26.33
C SER A 118 -24.62 -2.70 26.66
N ARG A 119 -25.30 -3.28 25.66
CA ARG A 119 -26.12 -4.48 25.86
C ARG A 119 -25.31 -5.77 25.94
N ARG A 120 -24.04 -5.78 25.48
CA ARG A 120 -23.17 -6.97 25.54
C ARG A 120 -22.44 -7.13 26.87
N THR A 121 -22.30 -6.07 27.66
CA THR A 121 -21.66 -6.09 28.99
C THR A 121 -22.65 -6.30 30.14
N GLY A 122 -23.92 -6.57 29.84
CA GLY A 122 -24.92 -6.96 30.83
C GLY A 122 -24.82 -8.43 31.24
N THR A 123 -23.73 -8.83 31.91
CA THR A 123 -23.81 -9.97 32.83
C THR A 123 -24.76 -9.59 33.96
N ASP A 124 -25.94 -10.22 33.90
CA ASP A 124 -26.96 -10.48 34.91
C ASP A 124 -27.12 -9.51 36.11
N ARG A 125 -28.33 -8.95 36.23
CA ARG A 125 -28.84 -8.19 37.38
C ARG A 125 -29.33 -9.08 38.54
N ASN A 126 -29.13 -10.40 38.49
CA ASN A 126 -29.46 -11.32 39.57
C ASN A 126 -28.21 -12.11 40.00
N GLY A 127 -27.77 -11.89 41.24
CA GLY A 127 -26.65 -12.61 41.84
C GLY A 127 -26.94 -14.10 42.06
N ARG A 128 -26.85 -14.91 41.01
CA ARG A 128 -26.67 -16.37 41.08
C ARG A 128 -25.57 -16.78 40.13
N GLY A 129 -24.34 -16.80 40.65
CA GLY A 129 -23.22 -17.44 39.97
C GLY A 129 -23.47 -18.95 39.82
N PRO A 130 -22.90 -19.61 38.79
CA PRO A 130 -23.00 -21.05 38.65
C PRO A 130 -22.28 -21.70 39.84
N GLN A 131 -23.02 -22.44 40.67
CA GLN A 131 -22.40 -23.29 41.67
C GLN A 131 -21.58 -24.36 40.95
N ARG A 132 -20.26 -24.20 40.93
CA ARG A 132 -19.33 -25.31 40.74
C ARG A 132 -18.87 -25.74 42.12
N GLY A 133 -19.60 -26.71 42.67
CA GLY A 133 -19.13 -27.54 43.77
C GLY A 133 -19.13 -28.98 43.29
N THR A 134 -17.94 -29.48 42.96
CA THR A 134 -17.58 -30.90 42.98
C THR A 134 -16.43 -31.02 44.00
N PRO A 135 -16.25 -32.17 44.67
CA PRO A 135 -16.44 -33.53 44.18
C PRO A 135 -17.84 -34.12 44.42
#